data_AF-A0A1U7DMM3-F1
#
_entry.id   AF-A0A1U7DMM3-F1
#
_cell.length_a   1.000
_cell.length_b   1.000
_cell.length_c   1.000
_cell.angle_alpha   90.00
_cell.angle_beta   90.00
_cell.angle_gamma   90.00
#
_symmetry.space_group_name_H-M   'P 1'
#
loop_
_entity.id
_entity.type
_entity.pdbx_description
1 polymer ?
#
loop_
_entity_poly.entity_id
_entity_poly.type
_entity_poly.pdbx_seq_one_letter_code
_entity_poly.pdbx_strand_id
1 'polypeptide(L)'
;MLRLAIPILFAAGPALADAGEYGHMRWGDGYGVGMIFGPVIWLIVLGLVVAGVIWLVRQTETPAGGHRPPTGALTELDLRLARGEIDGDEYAARKKLLNS
;
A
#
# COMPACT_ATOMS: atom_id res chain seq x y z
N MET A 1 18.88 -7.05 22.01
CA MET A 1 18.91 -5.60 22.25
C MET A 1 19.57 -4.95 21.04
N LEU A 2 18.77 -4.55 20.05
CA LEU A 2 19.26 -4.14 18.73
C LEU A 2 19.53 -2.64 18.73
N ARG A 3 20.76 -2.27 18.36
CA ARG A 3 21.31 -0.91 18.40
C ARG A 3 20.61 -0.03 17.34
N LEU A 4 19.86 0.96 17.80
CA LEU A 4 19.32 2.05 16.97
C LEU A 4 20.47 2.95 16.51
N ALA A 5 20.92 2.76 15.27
CA ALA A 5 21.81 3.69 14.59
C ALA A 5 20.96 4.86 14.07
N ILE A 6 21.09 6.02 14.72
CA ILE A 6 20.55 7.29 14.24
C ILE A 6 21.63 7.92 13.36
N PRO A 7 21.43 8.09 12.05
CA PRO A 7 22.30 9.00 11.30
C PRO A 7 21.84 10.43 11.60
N ILE A 8 22.51 11.06 12.57
CA ILE A 8 22.59 12.52 12.64
C ILE A 8 23.51 12.92 11.49
N LEU A 9 22.93 13.44 10.41
CA LEU A 9 23.68 14.28 9.48
C LEU A 9 22.77 15.37 8.91
N PHE A 10 22.31 16.22 9.82
CA PHE A 10 21.94 17.60 9.49
C PHE A 10 23.26 18.40 9.30
N ALA A 11 24.03 18.05 8.28
CA ALA A 11 25.14 18.88 7.84
C ALA A 11 24.54 20.06 7.07
N ALA A 12 24.40 21.17 7.78
CA ALA A 12 24.02 22.46 7.23
C ALA A 12 24.92 22.81 6.04
N GLY A 13 24.36 22.74 4.82
CA GLY A 13 24.93 23.45 3.68
C GLY A 13 24.76 24.96 3.90
N PRO A 14 25.73 25.79 3.50
CA PRO A 14 25.63 27.23 3.69
C PRO A 14 24.38 27.75 3.00
N ALA A 15 23.56 28.46 3.78
CA ALA A 15 22.56 29.37 3.25
C ALA A 15 23.30 30.47 2.49
N LEU A 16 23.45 30.30 1.18
CA LEU A 16 23.72 31.39 0.26
C LEU A 16 22.36 32.01 -0.11
N ALA A 17 21.79 32.73 0.86
CA ALA A 17 20.79 33.73 0.55
C ALA A 17 21.55 34.92 -0.06
N ASP A 18 21.68 34.91 -1.38
CA ASP A 18 22.11 36.09 -2.12
C ASP A 18 21.01 37.15 -1.96
N ALA A 19 21.24 38.12 -1.09
CA ALA A 19 20.43 39.31 -0.95
C ALA A 19 20.83 40.30 -2.06
N GLY A 20 20.60 39.89 -3.31
CA GLY A 20 20.88 40.66 -4.51
C GLY A 20 19.58 41.07 -5.19
N GLU A 21 19.40 42.38 -5.38
CA GLU A 21 18.48 42.98 -6.33
C GLU A 21 16.97 42.76 -6.08
N TYR A 22 16.35 43.75 -5.44
CA TYR A 22 14.93 44.08 -5.59
C TYR A 22 14.66 44.54 -7.05
N GLY A 23 14.75 43.59 -7.97
CA GLY A 23 14.42 43.73 -9.38
C GLY A 23 13.05 43.08 -9.64
N HIS A 24 12.01 43.90 -9.71
CA HIS A 24 10.77 43.52 -10.37
C HIS A 24 11.07 43.19 -11.84
N MET A 25 11.44 41.96 -12.19
CA MET A 25 11.70 41.58 -13.58
C MET A 25 11.77 40.06 -13.81
N ARG A 26 10.62 39.36 -13.74
CA ARG A 26 10.18 38.33 -14.72
C ARG A 26 8.80 37.77 -14.37
N TRP A 27 7.81 38.65 -14.29
CA TRP A 27 6.40 38.27 -14.37
C TRP A 27 6.08 37.95 -15.84
N GLY A 28 6.72 36.92 -16.42
CA GLY A 28 6.65 36.75 -17.87
C GLY A 28 7.37 35.56 -18.51
N ASP A 29 7.91 34.61 -17.76
CA ASP A 29 8.66 33.52 -18.36
C ASP A 29 8.25 32.14 -17.86
N GLY A 30 7.44 31.47 -18.66
CA GLY A 30 7.24 30.04 -18.53
C GLY A 30 5.84 29.63 -18.10
N TYR A 31 4.80 30.04 -18.84
CA TYR A 31 3.63 29.19 -19.10
C TYR A 31 4.02 27.96 -19.93
N GLY A 32 5.14 27.35 -19.58
CA GLY A 32 5.74 26.21 -20.23
C GLY A 32 5.34 24.96 -19.49
N VAL A 33 5.33 23.86 -20.23
CA VAL A 33 5.18 22.46 -19.82
C VAL A 33 5.70 22.19 -18.38
N GLY A 34 6.81 22.79 -17.92
CA GLY A 34 7.29 22.66 -16.54
C GLY A 34 6.29 22.98 -15.40
N MET A 35 5.35 23.92 -15.57
CA MET A 35 4.47 24.35 -14.47
C MET A 35 3.30 23.38 -14.18
N ILE A 36 2.78 22.68 -15.21
CA ILE A 36 1.79 21.60 -15.04
C ILE A 36 2.48 20.27 -14.69
N PHE A 37 3.67 20.03 -15.24
CA PHE A 37 4.39 18.78 -15.00
C PHE A 37 4.98 18.72 -13.58
N GLY A 38 5.23 19.86 -12.94
CA GLY A 38 5.62 19.94 -11.54
C GLY A 38 4.68 19.16 -10.59
N PRO A 39 3.40 19.56 -10.46
CA PRO A 39 2.47 18.85 -9.58
C PRO A 39 2.17 17.43 -10.06
N VAL A 40 2.11 17.19 -11.37
CA VAL A 40 1.82 15.84 -11.91
C VAL A 40 2.91 14.83 -11.54
N ILE A 41 4.19 15.17 -11.74
CA ILE A 41 5.30 14.30 -11.34
C ILE A 41 5.28 14.08 -9.82
N TRP A 42 4.96 15.11 -9.04
CA TRP A 42 4.84 14.99 -7.59
C TRP A 42 3.72 14.03 -7.17
N LEU A 43 2.57 14.07 -7.85
CA LEU A 43 1.46 13.13 -7.63
C LEU A 43 1.85 11.70 -7.98
N ILE A 44 2.61 11.49 -9.07
CA ILE A 44 3.11 10.16 -9.45
C ILE A 44 4.08 9.63 -8.37
N VAL A 45 5.01 10.47 -7.91
CA VAL A 45 5.96 10.10 -6.85
C VAL A 45 5.21 9.77 -5.56
N LEU A 46 4.24 10.59 -5.15
CA LEU A 46 3.40 10.32 -3.98
C LEU A 46 2.62 9.02 -4.14
N GLY A 47 2.04 8.78 -5.31
CA GLY A 47 1.32 7.55 -5.63
C GLY A 47 2.22 6.30 -5.55
N LEU A 48 3.45 6.39 -6.05
CA LEU A 48 4.45 5.31 -5.94
C LEU A 48 4.85 5.04 -4.50
N VAL A 49 5.04 6.09 -3.68
CA VAL A 49 5.34 5.95 -2.26
C VAL A 49 4.20 5.22 -1.56
N VAL A 50 2.96 5.67 -1.76
CA VAL A 50 1.76 5.03 -1.17
C VAL A 50 1.62 3.59 -1.65
N ALA A 51 1.77 3.32 -2.94
CA ALA A 51 1.71 1.97 -3.49
C ALA A 51 2.81 1.07 -2.92
N GLY A 52 4.02 1.60 -2.74
CA GLY A 52 5.14 0.90 -2.10
C GLY A 52 4.86 0.56 -0.64
N VAL A 53 4.29 1.51 0.13
CA VAL A 53 3.87 1.27 1.51
C VAL A 53 2.77 0.23 1.57
N ILE A 54 1.72 0.35 0.75
CA ILE A 54 0.63 -0.63 0.70
C ILE A 54 1.16 -2.02 0.32
N TRP A 55 2.06 -2.10 -0.66
CA TRP A 55 2.65 -3.36 -1.07
C TRP A 55 3.50 -3.98 0.04
N LEU A 56 4.31 -3.18 0.73
CA LEU A 56 5.13 -3.62 1.85
C LEU A 56 4.26 -4.10 3.02
N VAL A 57 3.22 -3.32 3.36
CA VAL A 57 2.24 -3.69 4.39
C VAL A 57 1.50 -4.96 4.00
N ARG A 58 1.04 -5.09 2.75
CA ARG A 58 0.39 -6.31 2.24
C ARG A 58 1.30 -7.53 2.24
N GLN A 59 2.61 -7.34 2.07
CA GLN A 59 3.59 -8.43 2.21
C GLN A 59 3.78 -8.85 3.67
N THR A 60 3.87 -7.89 4.59
CA THR A 60 3.99 -8.18 6.03
C THR A 60 2.69 -8.69 6.62
N GLU A 61 1.56 -8.22 6.09
CA GLU A 61 0.22 -8.72 6.30
C GLU A 61 -0.10 -9.83 5.30
N THR A 62 0.90 -10.62 4.85
CA THR A 62 0.59 -11.95 4.32
C THR A 62 -0.30 -12.57 5.40
N PRO A 63 -1.61 -12.68 5.16
CA PRO A 63 -2.44 -13.28 6.16
C PRO A 63 -1.99 -14.73 6.13
N ALA A 64 -1.56 -15.25 7.27
CA ALA A 64 -1.37 -16.68 7.50
C ALA A 64 -2.72 -17.42 7.41
N GLY A 65 -3.50 -17.13 6.37
CA GLY A 65 -4.94 -17.15 6.38
C GLY A 65 -5.46 -16.20 5.30
N GLY A 66 -4.84 -16.21 4.12
CA GLY A 66 -5.57 -15.84 2.92
C GLY A 66 -6.89 -16.58 3.01
N HIS A 67 -7.96 -15.83 3.30
CA HIS A 67 -9.32 -16.29 3.09
C HIS A 67 -9.43 -16.39 1.59
N ARG A 68 -8.83 -17.46 1.05
CA ARG A 68 -9.29 -18.07 -0.18
C ARG A 68 -10.79 -18.17 0.08
N PRO A 69 -11.63 -17.42 -0.67
CA PRO A 69 -13.06 -17.53 -0.48
C PRO A 69 -13.33 -19.02 -0.48
N PRO A 70 -14.01 -19.57 0.55
CA PRO A 70 -14.31 -20.98 0.61
C PRO A 70 -14.78 -21.35 -0.79
N THR A 71 -13.99 -22.21 -1.46
CA THR A 71 -14.26 -22.66 -2.83
C THR A 71 -15.75 -22.96 -2.87
N GLY A 72 -16.52 -22.49 -3.86
CA GLY A 72 -17.99 -22.45 -3.78
C GLY A 72 -18.67 -23.73 -3.22
N ALA A 73 -18.02 -24.89 -3.37
CA ALA A 73 -18.34 -26.15 -2.68
C ALA A 73 -18.43 -26.07 -1.14
N LEU A 74 -17.52 -25.40 -0.43
CA LEU A 74 -17.56 -25.22 1.02
C LEU A 74 -18.73 -24.34 1.45
N THR A 75 -18.99 -23.25 0.72
CA THR A 75 -20.13 -22.35 0.98
C THR A 75 -21.46 -23.07 0.79
N GLU A 76 -21.57 -23.92 -0.23
CA GLU A 76 -22.75 -24.76 -0.44
C GLU A 76 -22.90 -25.84 0.65
N LEU A 77 -21.80 -26.41 1.13
CA LEU A 77 -21.82 -27.35 2.24
C LEU A 77 -22.35 -26.71 3.54
N ASP A 78 -21.87 -25.51 3.87
CA ASP A 78 -22.31 -24.76 5.05
C ASP A 78 -23.81 -24.44 4.98
N LEU A 79 -24.32 -24.10 3.79
CA LEU A 79 -25.73 -23.80 3.57
C LEU A 79 -26.63 -25.04 3.77
N ARG A 80 -26.14 -26.23 3.40
CA ARG A 80 -26.84 -27.52 3.61
C ARG A 80 -26.80 -27.97 5.06
N LEU A 81 -25.69 -27.72 5.76
CA LEU A 81 -25.58 -27.95 7.21
C LEU A 81 -26.55 -27.03 7.97
N ALA A 82 -26.60 -25.73 7.63
CA ALA A 82 -27.51 -24.78 8.24
C ALA A 82 -28.99 -25.11 8.00
N ARG A 83 -29.28 -25.75 6.87
CA ARG A 83 -30.62 -26.26 6.54
C ARG A 83 -30.94 -27.59 7.23
N GLY A 84 -29.95 -28.26 7.83
CA GLY A 84 -30.10 -29.57 8.47
C GLY A 84 -30.23 -30.72 7.46
N GLU A 85 -29.88 -30.49 6.19
CA GLU A 85 -29.89 -31.54 5.14
C GLU A 85 -28.68 -32.48 5.24
N ILE A 86 -27.64 -32.09 5.98
CA ILE A 86 -26.41 -32.85 6.21
C ILE A 86 -26.14 -32.93 7.71
N ASP A 87 -25.65 -34.10 8.16
CA ASP A 87 -25.24 -34.32 9.54
C ASP A 87 -23.82 -33.77 9.81
N GLY A 88 -23.54 -33.45 11.08
CA GLY A 88 -22.27 -32.85 11.50
C GLY A 88 -21.05 -33.72 11.19
N ASP A 89 -21.19 -35.04 11.32
CA ASP A 89 -20.12 -36.00 11.00
C ASP A 89 -19.82 -36.05 9.49
N GLU A 90 -20.86 -35.98 8.67
CA GLU A 90 -20.72 -35.98 7.21
C GLU A 90 -20.11 -34.66 6.70
N TYR A 91 -20.47 -33.53 7.31
CA TYR A 91 -19.85 -32.24 7.06
C TYR A 91 -18.35 -32.27 7.34
N ALA A 92 -17.93 -32.82 8.49
CA ALA A 92 -16.53 -32.90 8.87
C ALA A 92 -15.69 -33.74 7.88
N ALA A 93 -16.23 -34.88 7.44
CA ALA A 93 -15.59 -35.74 6.45
C ALA A 93 -15.40 -35.03 5.10
N ARG A 94 -16.45 -34.37 4.58
CA ARG A 94 -16.42 -33.66 3.29
C ARG A 94 -15.56 -32.41 3.32
N LYS A 95 -15.56 -31.66 4.44
CA LYS A 95 -14.68 -30.51 4.65
C LYS A 95 -13.21 -30.90 4.62
N LYS A 96 -12.86 -32.06 5.20
CA LYS A 96 -11.49 -32.58 5.17
C LYS A 96 -11.03 -32.96 3.77
N LEU A 97 -11.92 -33.51 2.94
CA LEU A 97 -11.63 -33.82 1.54
C LEU A 97 -11.45 -32.56 0.67
N LEU A 98 -12.22 -31.50 0.93
CA LEU A 98 -12.15 -30.25 0.16
C LEU A 98 -10.97 -29.34 0.55
N ASN A 99 -10.37 -29.56 1.71
CA ASN A 99 -9.20 -28.84 2.21
C ASN A 99 -7.88 -29.64 2.07
N SER A 100 -7.94 -30.83 1.46
CA SER A 100 -6.80 -31.65 1.06
C SER A 100 -6.36 -31.30 -0.36
#